data_AF-A0A377DWN1-F1
#
_entry.id   AF-A0A377DWN1-F1
#
_cell.length_a   1.000
_cell.length_b   1.000
_cell.length_c   1.000
_cell.angle_alpha   90.00
_cell.angle_beta   90.00
_cell.angle_gamma   90.00
#
_symmetry.space_group_name_H-M   'P 1'
#
loop_
_entity.id
_entity.type
_entity.pdbx_description
1 polymer ?
#
loop_
_entity_poly.entity_id
_entity_poly.type
_entity_poly.pdbx_seq_one_letter_code
_entity_poly.pdbx_strand_id
1 'polypeptide(L)'
;MLADCVVAEWRPMNMHSFTWSPYLNHEWDEEYPNKVEMKRLQELAKRISTVPEAVEMQSRVAKIYGDRQAMAAGEKLFDWGGAENLAYATLVDEGIPVRLSGEDSGRGTFFHRHRGDPQPV
;
A
#
# COMPACT_ATOMS: atom_id res chain seq x y z
N MET A 1 24.54 37.75 -26.59
CA MET A 1 25.01 37.33 -25.27
C MET A 1 24.14 36.17 -24.86
N LEU A 2 24.68 34.95 -24.98
CA LEU A 2 24.06 33.72 -24.52
C LEU A 2 24.05 33.69 -22.99
N ALA A 3 22.99 33.15 -22.41
CA ALA A 3 23.07 32.44 -21.14
C ALA A 3 21.91 31.43 -21.08
N ASP A 4 22.20 30.24 -21.59
CA ASP A 4 21.38 29.04 -21.43
C ASP A 4 21.21 28.71 -19.95
N CYS A 5 20.02 28.95 -19.40
CA CYS A 5 19.60 28.43 -18.10
C CYS A 5 19.12 26.99 -18.27
N VAL A 6 20.03 26.04 -18.40
CA VAL A 6 19.72 24.62 -18.17
C VAL A 6 20.77 24.05 -17.24
N VAL A 7 20.31 23.62 -16.06
CA VAL A 7 21.13 23.01 -15.01
C VAL A 7 21.81 21.76 -15.56
N ALA A 8 23.14 21.74 -15.56
CA ALA A 8 23.95 20.60 -15.99
C ALA A 8 24.05 19.55 -14.88
N GLU A 9 22.93 18.98 -14.45
CA GLU A 9 22.95 17.77 -13.62
C GLU A 9 22.59 16.57 -14.51
N TRP A 10 23.59 16.12 -15.27
CA TRP A 10 23.51 14.84 -15.96
C TRP A 10 23.53 13.73 -14.89
N ARG A 11 22.35 13.26 -14.49
CA ARG A 11 22.24 11.99 -13.78
C ARG A 11 22.31 10.87 -14.82
N PRO A 12 23.16 9.85 -14.66
CA PRO A 12 23.08 8.67 -15.51
C PRO A 12 21.64 8.15 -15.40
N MET A 13 20.93 8.14 -16.53
CA MET A 13 19.62 7.52 -16.60
C MET A 13 19.83 6.07 -16.22
N ASN A 14 19.46 5.70 -15.00
CA ASN A 14 19.65 4.33 -14.55
C ASN A 14 18.82 3.49 -15.51
N MET A 15 19.52 2.62 -16.24
CA MET A 15 18.94 1.64 -17.15
C MET A 15 18.23 0.57 -16.33
N HIS A 16 17.23 0.95 -15.54
CA HIS A 16 16.12 0.07 -15.26
C HIS A 16 15.29 0.06 -16.53
N SER A 17 15.81 -0.63 -17.56
CA SER A 17 14.97 -1.10 -18.65
C SER A 17 13.84 -1.86 -17.97
N PHE A 18 12.66 -1.27 -17.91
CA PHE A 18 11.44 -2.02 -17.66
C PHE A 18 11.32 -2.98 -18.82
N THR A 19 11.88 -4.17 -18.63
CA THR A 19 11.86 -5.22 -19.61
C THR A 19 10.43 -5.72 -19.65
N TRP A 20 9.65 -5.29 -20.63
CA TRP A 20 8.26 -5.74 -20.84
C TRP A 20 8.18 -7.18 -21.33
N SER A 21 9.32 -7.81 -21.66
CA SER A 21 9.42 -9.19 -22.13
C SER A 21 8.68 -10.25 -21.30
N PRO A 22 8.63 -10.20 -19.95
CA PRO A 22 7.89 -11.18 -19.16
C PRO A 22 6.40 -10.85 -19.02
N TYR A 23 5.89 -9.78 -19.64
CA TYR A 23 4.47 -9.38 -19.58
C TYR A 23 3.78 -9.43 -20.96
N LEU A 24 4.47 -9.90 -21.99
CA LEU A 24 3.97 -10.00 -23.35
C LEU A 24 3.38 -11.40 -23.61
N ASN A 25 2.27 -11.45 -24.34
CA ASN A 25 1.57 -12.68 -24.79
C ASN A 25 0.95 -13.52 -23.68
N HIS A 26 0.38 -12.86 -22.67
CA HIS A 26 -0.36 -13.55 -21.62
C HIS A 26 -1.86 -13.57 -21.89
N GLU A 27 -2.51 -14.66 -21.49
CA GLU A 27 -3.98 -14.78 -21.49
C GLU A 27 -4.54 -14.48 -20.09
N TRP A 28 -5.84 -14.17 -20.00
CA TRP A 28 -6.47 -13.71 -18.77
C TRP A 28 -6.66 -14.82 -17.72
N ASP A 29 -6.48 -16.07 -18.12
CA ASP A 29 -6.72 -17.28 -17.32
C ASP A 29 -5.42 -17.91 -16.77
N GLU A 30 -4.31 -17.19 -16.84
CA GLU A 30 -3.03 -17.67 -16.30
C GLU A 30 -3.06 -17.89 -14.80
N GLU A 31 -2.42 -19.00 -14.38
CA GLU A 31 -2.30 -19.34 -12.97
C GLU A 31 -1.29 -18.41 -12.29
N TYR A 32 -1.77 -17.66 -11.32
CA TYR A 32 -0.94 -16.82 -10.46
C TYR A 32 -0.93 -17.37 -9.03
N PRO A 33 0.13 -17.10 -8.23
CA PRO A 33 0.21 -17.55 -6.84
C PRO A 33 -0.84 -16.84 -5.98
N ASN A 34 -2.05 -17.38 -5.95
CA ASN A 34 -3.20 -16.82 -5.21
C ASN A 34 -3.27 -17.27 -3.75
N LYS A 35 -2.42 -18.21 -3.34
CA LYS A 35 -2.41 -18.77 -1.98
C LYS A 35 -1.36 -18.06 -1.15
N VAL A 36 -1.82 -17.42 -0.07
CA VAL A 36 -0.96 -16.84 0.95
C VAL A 36 -1.00 -17.70 2.21
N GLU A 37 0.13 -17.87 2.88
CA GLU A 37 0.17 -18.59 4.16
C GLU A 37 -0.67 -17.86 5.21
N MET A 38 -1.62 -18.58 5.83
CA MET A 38 -2.53 -18.00 6.84
C MET A 38 -1.78 -17.35 8.01
N LYS A 39 -0.66 -17.93 8.46
CA LYS A 39 0.15 -17.35 9.53
C LYS A 39 0.75 -16.01 9.11
N ARG A 40 1.26 -15.93 7.88
CA ARG A 40 1.82 -14.69 7.32
C ARG A 40 0.75 -13.63 7.17
N LEU A 41 -0.42 -14.02 6.68
CA LEU A 41 -1.58 -13.15 6.55
C LEU A 41 -2.00 -12.54 7.90
N GLN A 42 -2.03 -13.35 8.96
CA GLN A 42 -2.33 -12.88 10.32
C GLN A 42 -1.26 -11.93 10.87
N GLU A 43 0.02 -12.20 10.57
CA GLU A 43 1.12 -11.32 10.97
C GLU A 43 1.00 -9.95 10.29
N LEU A 44 0.72 -9.94 8.98
CA LEU A 44 0.49 -8.72 8.21
C LEU A 44 -0.73 -7.96 8.74
N ALA A 45 -1.84 -8.64 9.00
CA ALA A 45 -3.05 -8.05 9.58
C ALA A 45 -2.79 -7.39 10.94
N LYS A 46 -1.95 -7.99 11.78
CA LYS A 46 -1.52 -7.39 13.05
C LYS A 46 -0.66 -6.16 12.82
N ARG A 47 0.36 -6.24 11.95
CA ARG A 47 1.26 -5.13 11.64
C ARG A 47 0.54 -3.89 11.10
N ILE A 48 -0.43 -4.07 10.18
CA ILE A 48 -1.21 -2.94 9.64
C ILE A 48 -2.17 -2.31 10.66
N SER A 49 -2.53 -3.07 11.70
CA SER A 49 -3.49 -2.63 12.73
C SER A 49 -2.79 -2.09 13.98
N THR A 50 -1.47 -2.28 14.10
CA THR A 50 -0.65 -1.67 15.13
C THR A 50 -0.23 -0.28 14.69
N VAL A 51 -0.62 0.74 15.46
CA VAL A 51 -0.16 2.12 15.25
C VAL A 51 0.68 2.54 16.46
N PRO A 52 1.78 3.28 16.27
CA PRO A 52 2.59 3.77 17.38
C PRO A 52 1.78 4.67 18.31
N GLU A 53 1.98 4.52 19.62
CA GLU A 53 1.31 5.33 20.65
C GLU A 53 1.63 6.83 20.54
N ALA A 54 2.69 7.20 19.81
CA ALA A 54 3.07 8.58 19.56
C ALA A 54 2.10 9.34 18.62
N VAL A 55 1.18 8.65 17.95
CA VAL A 55 0.23 9.27 17.01
C VAL A 55 -1.13 9.45 17.67
N GLU A 56 -1.46 10.69 18.02
CA GLU A 56 -2.80 11.08 18.48
C GLU A 56 -3.83 10.85 17.36
N MET A 57 -4.66 9.82 17.52
CA MET A 57 -5.71 9.50 16.58
C MET A 57 -7.02 10.23 16.90
N GLN A 58 -7.71 10.64 15.84
CA GLN A 58 -9.10 11.08 15.95
C GLN A 58 -9.99 9.91 16.42
N SER A 59 -10.97 10.21 17.27
CA SER A 59 -11.77 9.19 17.97
C SER A 59 -12.55 8.21 17.08
N ARG A 60 -12.89 8.57 15.84
CA ARG A 60 -13.48 7.62 14.87
C ARG A 60 -12.42 6.73 14.26
N VAL A 61 -11.23 7.26 13.99
CA VAL A 61 -10.08 6.49 13.46
C VAL A 61 -9.65 5.44 14.49
N ALA A 62 -9.56 5.81 15.76
CA ALA A 62 -9.26 4.86 16.84
C ALA A 62 -10.26 3.69 16.90
N LYS A 63 -11.56 3.95 16.73
CA LYS A 63 -12.58 2.89 16.65
C LYS A 63 -12.37 1.97 15.47
N ILE A 64 -12.08 2.52 14.29
CA ILE A 64 -11.80 1.72 13.08
C ILE A 64 -10.56 0.84 13.27
N TYR A 65 -9.50 1.38 13.88
CA TYR A 65 -8.30 0.58 14.18
C TYR A 65 -8.57 -0.51 15.22
N GLY A 66 -9.38 -0.24 16.25
CA GLY A 66 -9.83 -1.27 17.19
C GLY A 66 -10.63 -2.38 16.52
N ASP A 67 -11.54 -2.02 15.62
CA ASP A 67 -12.30 -2.98 14.80
C ASP A 67 -11.36 -3.82 13.91
N ARG A 68 -10.32 -3.21 13.31
CA ARG A 68 -9.31 -3.91 12.50
C ARG A 68 -8.46 -4.87 13.34
N GLN A 69 -8.15 -4.53 14.58
CA GLN A 69 -7.46 -5.44 15.50
C GLN A 69 -8.32 -6.66 15.83
N ALA A 70 -9.62 -6.47 16.07
CA ALA A 70 -10.56 -7.57 16.27
C ALA A 70 -10.69 -8.46 15.02
N MET A 71 -10.68 -7.86 13.82
CA MET A 71 -10.64 -8.61 12.55
C MET A 71 -9.34 -9.40 12.39
N ALA A 72 -8.19 -8.81 12.72
CA ALA A 72 -6.89 -9.47 12.67
C ALA A 72 -6.77 -10.63 13.68
N ALA A 73 -7.49 -10.56 14.81
CA ALA A 73 -7.60 -11.62 15.80
C ALA A 73 -8.59 -12.75 15.41
N GLY A 74 -9.40 -12.54 14.37
CA GLY A 74 -10.44 -13.48 13.94
C GLY A 74 -11.73 -13.40 14.77
N GLU A 75 -11.89 -12.37 15.60
CA GLU A 75 -13.11 -12.15 16.39
C GLU A 75 -14.23 -11.52 15.55
N LYS A 76 -13.86 -10.85 14.45
CA LYS A 76 -14.78 -10.18 13.53
C LYS A 76 -14.44 -10.53 12.08
N LEU A 77 -15.46 -10.59 11.22
CA LEU A 77 -15.26 -10.76 9.78
C LEU A 77 -14.63 -9.49 9.18
N PHE A 78 -13.78 -9.67 8.15
CA PHE A 78 -13.15 -8.56 7.45
C PHE A 78 -14.18 -7.69 6.73
N ASP A 79 -14.08 -6.38 6.93
CA ASP A 79 -14.73 -5.39 6.09
C ASP A 79 -13.93 -5.17 4.79
N TRP A 80 -14.55 -4.46 3.83
CA TRP A 80 -13.90 -4.18 2.55
C TRP A 80 -12.58 -3.44 2.71
N GLY A 81 -12.55 -2.43 3.59
CA GLY A 81 -11.35 -1.62 3.82
C GLY A 81 -10.22 -2.41 4.48
N GLY A 82 -10.53 -3.33 5.39
CA GLY A 82 -9.57 -4.23 6.01
C GLY A 82 -9.02 -5.25 5.02
N ALA A 83 -9.89 -5.88 4.22
CA ALA A 83 -9.48 -6.86 3.22
C ALA A 83 -8.57 -6.25 2.14
N GLU A 84 -8.87 -5.04 1.70
CA GLU A 84 -8.06 -4.34 0.71
C GLU A 84 -6.70 -3.89 1.24
N ASN A 85 -6.66 -3.36 2.47
CA ASN A 85 -5.38 -3.02 3.10
C ASN A 85 -4.52 -4.27 3.31
N LEU A 86 -5.14 -5.41 3.60
CA LEU A 86 -4.46 -6.69 3.70
C LEU A 86 -3.91 -7.16 2.36
N ALA A 87 -4.66 -6.99 1.26
CA ALA A 87 -4.17 -7.27 -0.09
C ALA A 87 -2.99 -6.38 -0.49
N TYR A 88 -2.99 -5.10 -0.11
CA TYR A 88 -1.82 -4.24 -0.31
C TYR A 88 -0.64 -4.68 0.55
N ALA A 89 -0.89 -5.12 1.78
CA ALA A 89 0.17 -5.60 2.66
C ALA A 89 0.84 -6.86 2.09
N THR A 90 0.08 -7.80 1.51
CA THR A 90 0.65 -9.00 0.87
C THR A 90 1.50 -8.65 -0.35
N LEU A 91 1.01 -7.76 -1.22
CA LEU A 91 1.76 -7.33 -2.41
C LEU A 91 3.08 -6.63 -2.06
N VAL A 92 3.05 -5.76 -1.05
CA VAL A 92 4.25 -5.05 -0.57
C VAL A 92 5.23 -6.01 0.11
N ASP A 93 4.74 -7.03 0.83
CA ASP A 93 5.58 -8.07 1.43
C ASP A 93 6.28 -8.94 0.35
N GLU A 94 5.61 -9.19 -0.77
CA GLU A 94 6.17 -9.89 -1.94
C GLU A 94 7.13 -9.02 -2.76
N GLY A 95 7.31 -7.75 -2.41
CA GLY A 95 8.19 -6.82 -3.10
C GLY A 95 7.59 -6.21 -4.37
N ILE A 96 6.28 -6.36 -4.58
CA ILE A 96 5.55 -5.73 -5.69
C ILE A 96 5.07 -4.34 -5.23
N PRO A 97 5.67 -3.24 -5.74
CA PRO A 97 5.29 -1.91 -5.29
C PRO A 97 3.90 -1.54 -5.81
N VAL A 98 2.99 -1.19 -4.88
CA VAL A 98 1.64 -0.72 -5.21
C VAL A 98 1.60 0.81 -5.16
N ARG A 99 1.32 1.46 -6.29
CA ARG A 99 1.06 2.90 -6.36
C ARG A 99 -0.41 3.15 -6.62
N LEU A 100 -1.07 3.73 -5.63
CA LEU A 100 -2.42 4.29 -5.77
C LEU A 100 -2.31 5.75 -6.17
N SER A 101 -2.95 6.16 -7.26
CA SER A 101 -2.98 7.55 -7.70
C SER A 101 -4.36 7.89 -8.24
N GLY A 102 -4.95 8.96 -7.70
CA GLY A 102 -6.27 9.47 -8.06
C GLY A 102 -6.56 10.74 -7.24
N GLU A 103 -7.40 11.62 -7.76
CA GLU A 103 -7.82 12.85 -7.08
C GLU A 103 -8.53 12.47 -5.76
N ASP A 104 -7.99 12.94 -4.63
CA ASP A 104 -8.45 12.59 -3.26
C ASP A 104 -8.27 11.11 -2.83
N SER A 105 -7.26 10.41 -3.39
CA SER A 105 -6.94 9.00 -3.03
C SER A 105 -6.27 8.81 -1.66
N GLY A 106 -5.84 9.89 -1.00
CA GLY A 106 -5.29 9.81 0.36
C GLY A 106 -6.38 9.64 1.43
N ARG A 107 -7.59 10.12 1.17
CA ARG A 107 -8.71 10.11 2.14
C ARG A 107 -9.87 9.20 1.73
N GLY A 108 -9.94 8.82 0.45
CA GLY A 108 -11.07 8.12 -0.12
C GLY A 108 -12.30 9.02 -0.16
N THR A 109 -12.91 9.17 -1.33
CA THR A 109 -14.15 9.93 -1.53
C THR A 109 -15.33 9.44 -0.67
N PHE A 110 -15.18 8.29 0.00
CA PHE A 110 -16.07 7.78 1.03
C PHE A 110 -15.30 7.28 2.27
N PHE A 111 -14.56 8.14 2.99
CA PHE A 111 -14.13 7.97 4.40
C PHE A 111 -13.63 6.57 4.89
N HIS A 112 -13.14 5.69 4.02
CA HIS A 112 -12.80 4.30 4.37
C HIS A 112 -11.29 4.02 4.45
N ARG A 113 -10.41 4.95 4.03
CA ARG A 113 -8.96 4.77 4.16
C ARG A 113 -8.29 6.03 4.73
N HIS A 114 -7.60 5.86 5.85
CA HIS A 114 -6.71 6.85 6.45
C HIS A 114 -5.29 6.29 6.42
N ARG A 115 -4.52 6.67 5.40
CA ARG A 115 -3.08 6.47 5.35
C ARG A 115 -2.46 7.85 5.59
N GLY A 116 -1.97 8.10 6.81
CA GLY A 116 -1.36 9.36 7.17
C GLY A 116 0.06 9.43 6.61
N ASP A 117 0.33 10.47 5.82
CA ASP A 117 1.67 10.85 5.40
C ASP A 117 2.51 11.31 6.61
N PRO A 118 3.80 10.90 6.72
CA PRO A 118 4.76 11.59 7.58
C PRO A 118 5.22 12.89 6.89
N GLN A 119 4.98 14.04 7.53
CA GLN A 119 5.59 15.31 7.14
C GLN A 119 7.12 15.27 7.34
N PRO A 120 7.93 15.76 6.38
CA PRO A 120 9.36 15.93 6.60
C PRO A 120 9.63 17.20 7.43
N VAL A 121 10.44 17.06 8.49
CA VAL A 121 11.19 18.17 9.12
C VAL A 121 12.48 18.42 8.37
#